data_AF-A0A838DVP7-F1
#
_entry.id   AF-A0A838DVP7-F1
#
_cell.length_a   1.000
_cell.length_b   1.000
_cell.length_c   1.000
_cell.angle_alpha   90.00
_cell.angle_beta   90.00
_cell.angle_gamma   90.00
#
_symmetry.space_group_name_H-M   'P 1'
#
loop_
_entity.id
_entity.type
_entity.pdbx_description
1 polymer ?
#
loop_
_entity_poly.entity_id
_entity_poly.type
_entity_poly.pdbx_seq_one_letter_code
_entity_poly.pdbx_strand_id
1 'polypeptide(L)'
;MLSRHIHKLCLLLCLLACCSLCACDLPGVGTNNPSSATSTSDGPTTAAPNQWIAAAPGVELRYENWKGPSGNEDGITIVRFDPHHIKLRVAYQPDQPLLMSAWMQKEHTTAIINGGYFDDKNQATGLVVSDGQRFGTSYTGFGGMLVVTAQGSVQLRVLSQHPYIPGGGLQQATQSAPMLILPGGKRAQFSANAATSRRSVVAIDRQGRL
;
A
#
# COMPACT_ATOMS: atom_id res chain seq x y z
N MET A 1 -32.00 1.37 54.00
CA MET A 1 -31.68 1.27 52.56
C MET A 1 -31.39 2.60 51.86
N LEU A 2 -31.87 3.76 52.34
CA LEU A 2 -31.61 5.08 51.70
C LEU A 2 -30.13 5.53 51.68
N SER A 3 -29.34 5.23 52.70
CA SER A 3 -27.96 5.74 52.83
C SER A 3 -27.02 5.25 51.71
N ARG A 4 -27.21 4.02 51.21
CA ARG A 4 -26.37 3.42 50.15
C ARG A 4 -26.56 4.07 48.77
N HIS A 5 -27.72 4.67 48.51
CA HIS A 5 -28.03 5.34 47.24
C HIS A 5 -27.48 6.78 47.20
N ILE A 6 -27.41 7.44 48.36
CA ILE A 6 -26.82 8.79 48.50
C ILE A 6 -25.32 8.76 48.21
N HIS A 7 -24.61 7.72 48.66
CA HIS A 7 -23.17 7.59 48.42
C HIS A 7 -22.83 7.32 46.94
N LYS A 8 -23.65 6.54 46.24
CA LYS A 8 -23.48 6.27 44.80
C LYS A 8 -23.80 7.50 43.94
N LEU A 9 -24.79 8.30 44.36
CA LEU A 9 -25.16 9.54 43.68
C LEU A 9 -24.09 10.63 43.88
N CYS A 10 -23.52 10.78 45.08
CA CYS A 10 -22.38 11.67 45.33
C CYS A 10 -21.14 11.27 44.53
N LEU A 11 -20.83 9.97 44.41
CA LEU A 11 -19.67 9.53 43.63
C LEU A 11 -19.82 9.82 42.13
N LEU A 12 -21.04 9.69 41.59
CA LEU A 12 -21.33 9.97 40.19
C LEU A 12 -21.28 11.49 39.87
N LEU A 13 -21.74 12.33 40.81
CA LEU A 13 -21.64 13.80 40.72
C LEU A 13 -20.19 14.30 40.80
N CYS A 14 -19.34 13.67 41.62
CA CYS A 14 -17.91 14.01 41.68
C CYS A 14 -17.14 13.63 40.40
N LEU A 15 -17.49 12.53 39.74
CA LEU A 15 -16.86 12.11 38.48
C LEU A 15 -17.26 12.99 37.28
N LEU A 16 -18.50 13.50 37.25
CA LEU A 16 -18.97 14.41 36.21
C LEU A 16 -18.44 15.85 36.38
N ALA A 17 -18.11 16.27 37.61
CA ALA A 17 -17.50 17.58 37.87
C ALA A 17 -15.98 17.64 37.57
N CYS A 18 -15.27 16.51 37.62
CA CYS A 18 -13.83 16.47 37.29
C CYS A 18 -13.51 16.51 35.79
N CYS A 19 -14.45 16.14 34.92
CA CYS A 19 -14.22 16.17 33.46
C CYS A 19 -14.45 17.54 32.80
N SER A 20 -14.95 18.55 33.53
CA SER A 20 -15.28 19.88 32.99
C SER A 20 -14.27 20.98 33.34
N LEU A 21 -13.11 20.64 33.93
CA LEU A 21 -12.08 21.61 34.34
C LEU A 21 -10.77 21.55 33.53
N CYS A 22 -10.75 20.88 32.38
CA CYS A 22 -9.65 20.97 31.40
C CYS A 22 -10.07 21.78 30.17
N ALA A 23 -10.58 23.00 30.41
CA ALA A 23 -10.89 23.97 29.37
C ALA A 23 -9.89 25.14 29.44
N CYS A 24 -9.05 25.21 28.41
CA CYS A 24 -8.42 26.40 27.83
C CYS A 24 -7.75 27.43 28.76
N ASP A 25 -6.43 27.34 28.91
CA ASP A 25 -5.61 28.53 29.14
C ASP A 25 -5.15 29.11 27.79
N LEU A 26 -5.70 30.28 27.45
CA LEU A 26 -5.21 31.19 26.40
C LEU A 26 -4.07 32.05 26.98
N PRO A 27 -2.86 32.06 26.42
CA PRO A 27 -1.88 33.09 26.75
C PRO A 27 -2.26 34.41 26.10
N GLY A 28 -2.31 35.45 26.93
CA GLY A 28 -2.63 36.83 26.56
C GLY A 28 -1.65 37.46 25.57
N VAL A 29 -2.17 38.42 24.82
CA VAL A 29 -1.45 39.30 23.90
C VAL A 29 -0.33 40.05 24.63
N GLY A 30 0.91 39.63 24.38
CA GLY A 30 2.11 40.42 24.64
C GLY A 30 2.54 41.10 23.35
N THR A 31 2.40 42.41 23.27
CA THR A 31 3.01 43.25 22.24
C THR A 31 4.52 43.20 22.37
N ASN A 32 5.22 42.59 21.40
CA ASN A 32 6.62 42.87 21.05
C ASN A 32 6.87 42.40 19.60
N ASN A 33 7.21 43.33 18.73
CA ASN A 33 7.62 43.11 17.34
C ASN A 33 8.99 43.82 17.17
N PRO A 34 9.89 43.49 16.23
CA PRO A 34 9.95 42.32 15.36
C PRO A 34 11.28 41.55 15.52
N SER A 35 11.25 40.23 15.39
CA SER A 35 12.39 39.52 14.83
C SER A 35 11.82 38.51 13.86
N SER A 36 12.16 38.68 12.58
CA SER A 36 11.76 37.79 11.50
C SER A 36 12.41 36.43 11.72
N ALA A 37 11.82 35.62 12.59
CA ALA A 37 11.99 34.19 12.56
C ALA A 37 11.25 33.71 11.33
N THR A 38 12.01 33.35 10.29
CA THR A 38 11.51 32.60 9.16
C THR A 38 10.93 31.30 9.69
N SER A 39 9.62 31.29 9.94
CA SER A 39 8.86 30.06 10.09
C SER A 39 8.94 29.33 8.75
N THR A 40 9.88 28.40 8.64
CA THR A 40 9.86 27.37 7.61
C THR A 40 8.60 26.56 7.87
N SER A 41 7.55 26.93 7.13
CA SER A 41 6.44 26.02 6.84
C SER A 41 7.06 24.78 6.22
N ASP A 42 7.19 23.70 6.98
CA ASP A 42 7.47 22.37 6.46
C ASP A 42 6.26 21.94 5.62
N GLY A 43 6.16 22.52 4.43
CA GLY A 43 5.51 21.86 3.31
C GLY A 43 6.23 20.55 3.02
N PRO A 44 5.62 19.63 2.26
CA PRO A 44 6.31 18.40 1.90
C PRO A 44 7.66 18.78 1.29
N THR A 45 8.75 18.36 1.93
CA THR A 45 10.10 18.45 1.36
C THR A 45 9.98 17.89 -0.05
N THR A 46 10.04 18.77 -1.05
CA THR A 46 10.05 18.34 -2.44
C THR A 46 11.31 17.53 -2.59
N ALA A 47 11.15 16.21 -2.49
CA ALA A 47 12.18 15.22 -2.68
C ALA A 47 12.99 15.59 -3.92
N ALA A 48 14.31 15.71 -3.79
CA ALA A 48 15.15 15.79 -4.97
C ALA A 48 14.87 14.55 -5.84
N PRO A 49 14.58 14.72 -7.15
CA PRO A 49 14.33 13.59 -8.03
C PRO A 49 15.46 12.57 -7.95
N ASN A 50 15.13 11.28 -8.07
CA ASN A 50 16.06 10.15 -8.11
C ASN A 50 16.78 9.79 -6.80
N GLN A 51 16.34 10.32 -5.64
CA GLN A 51 16.85 9.91 -4.32
C GLN A 51 15.85 9.05 -3.55
N TRP A 52 16.37 8.09 -2.78
CA TRP A 52 15.57 7.31 -1.84
C TRP A 52 15.35 8.09 -0.55
N ILE A 53 14.11 8.13 -0.08
CA ILE A 53 13.68 8.79 1.14
C ILE A 53 13.06 7.76 2.05
N ALA A 54 13.53 7.68 3.30
CA ALA A 54 12.89 6.84 4.31
C ALA A 54 11.49 7.41 4.63
N ALA A 55 10.44 6.60 4.44
CA ALA A 55 9.05 7.00 4.69
C ALA A 55 8.50 6.38 5.98
N ALA A 56 8.94 5.15 6.31
CA ALA A 56 8.62 4.42 7.53
C ALA A 56 9.66 3.29 7.73
N PRO A 57 9.69 2.58 8.87
CA PRO A 57 10.55 1.41 9.02
C PRO A 57 10.34 0.39 7.90
N GLY A 58 11.41 0.11 7.15
CA GLY A 58 11.37 -0.80 6.00
C GLY A 58 10.64 -0.27 4.75
N VAL A 59 10.32 1.03 4.69
CA VAL A 59 9.65 1.67 3.55
C VAL A 59 10.46 2.85 3.05
N GLU A 60 10.80 2.82 1.77
CA GLU A 60 11.51 3.91 1.09
C GLU A 60 10.72 4.38 -0.12
N LEU A 61 10.81 5.68 -0.41
CA LEU A 61 10.10 6.34 -1.49
C LEU A 61 11.10 7.02 -2.42
N ARG A 62 10.84 6.97 -3.72
CA ARG A 62 11.63 7.70 -4.73
C ARG A 62 10.72 8.17 -5.85
N TYR A 63 10.92 9.42 -6.27
CA TYR A 63 10.26 10.00 -7.44
C TYR A 63 11.26 10.13 -8.57
N GLU A 64 10.87 9.72 -9.77
CA GLU A 64 11.68 9.84 -10.98
C GLU A 64 10.88 10.51 -12.10
N ASN A 65 11.57 11.31 -12.91
CA ASN A 65 11.04 11.76 -14.19
C ASN A 65 11.65 10.88 -15.28
N TRP A 66 10.82 10.05 -15.90
CA TRP A 66 11.25 9.13 -16.95
C TRP A 66 11.04 9.74 -18.32
N LYS A 67 12.10 9.74 -19.15
CA LYS A 67 12.01 10.13 -20.55
C LYS A 67 11.69 8.92 -21.40
N GLY A 68 10.46 8.86 -21.89
CA GLY A 68 10.03 7.84 -22.83
C GLY A 68 10.77 7.94 -24.17
N PRO A 69 10.80 6.87 -24.99
CA PRO A 69 11.42 6.89 -26.32
C PRO A 69 10.83 7.94 -27.27
N SER A 70 9.59 8.38 -27.04
CA SER A 70 8.91 9.44 -27.79
C SER A 70 9.21 10.86 -27.30
N GLY A 71 10.09 11.02 -26.30
CA GLY A 71 10.45 12.33 -25.73
C GLY A 71 9.48 12.85 -24.67
N ASN A 72 8.43 12.10 -24.33
CA ASN A 72 7.51 12.45 -23.24
C ASN A 72 8.21 12.26 -21.88
N GLU A 73 7.93 13.15 -20.92
CA GLU A 73 8.33 13.00 -19.52
C GLU A 73 7.17 12.43 -18.70
N ASP A 74 7.36 11.24 -18.14
CA ASP A 74 6.41 10.57 -17.25
C ASP A 74 6.92 10.58 -15.81
N GLY A 75 6.05 10.93 -14.87
CA GLY A 75 6.35 10.83 -13.44
C GLY A 75 6.21 9.40 -12.95
N ILE A 76 7.25 8.85 -12.32
CA ILE A 76 7.24 7.53 -11.69
C ILE A 76 7.39 7.72 -10.19
N THR A 77 6.45 7.13 -9.44
CA THR A 77 6.58 6.94 -7.99
C THR A 77 6.99 5.51 -7.72
N ILE A 78 8.12 5.33 -7.05
CA ILE A 78 8.65 4.02 -6.66
C ILE A 78 8.60 3.95 -5.14
N VAL A 79 7.89 2.95 -4.64
CA VAL A 79 7.89 2.60 -3.22
C VAL A 79 8.60 1.28 -3.09
N ARG A 80 9.62 1.23 -2.24
CA ARG A 80 10.40 0.02 -1.97
C ARG A 80 10.14 -0.45 -0.56
N PHE A 81 9.93 -1.75 -0.42
CA PHE A 81 9.62 -2.38 0.85
C PHE A 81 10.64 -3.45 1.20
N ASP A 82 11.11 -3.43 2.45
CA ASP A 82 11.75 -4.59 3.05
C ASP A 82 10.67 -5.59 3.52
N PRO A 83 10.57 -6.80 2.90
CA PRO A 83 9.56 -7.78 3.25
C PRO A 83 9.64 -8.28 4.70
N HIS A 84 10.76 -8.07 5.40
CA HIS A 84 10.88 -8.41 6.82
C HIS A 84 10.14 -7.43 7.75
N HIS A 85 9.83 -6.23 7.26
CA HIS A 85 9.19 -5.16 8.03
C HIS A 85 7.73 -4.90 7.64
N ILE A 86 7.23 -5.55 6.58
CA ILE A 86 5.86 -5.36 6.09
C ILE A 86 5.08 -6.67 6.02
N LYS A 87 3.76 -6.53 5.88
CA LYS A 87 2.87 -7.64 5.51
C LYS A 87 2.24 -7.33 4.16
N LEU A 88 2.47 -8.20 3.19
CA LEU A 88 1.78 -8.12 1.91
C LEU A 88 0.45 -8.87 2.00
N ARG A 89 -0.63 -8.19 1.61
CA ARG A 89 -1.97 -8.79 1.48
C ARG A 89 -2.53 -8.48 0.09
N VAL A 90 -3.28 -9.42 -0.46
CA VAL A 90 -4.05 -9.22 -1.68
C VAL A 90 -5.50 -9.11 -1.25
N ALA A 91 -6.03 -7.89 -1.26
CA ALA A 91 -7.42 -7.64 -0.89
C ALA A 91 -8.34 -7.81 -2.12
N TYR A 92 -9.47 -8.50 -1.95
CA TYR A 92 -10.40 -8.77 -3.05
C TYR A 92 -11.86 -8.89 -2.56
N GLN A 93 -12.77 -8.13 -3.17
CA GLN A 93 -14.22 -8.17 -2.92
C GLN A 93 -15.00 -7.82 -4.21
N PRO A 94 -15.26 -8.78 -5.09
CA PRO A 94 -15.86 -8.49 -6.40
C PRO A 94 -17.30 -8.01 -6.32
N ASP A 95 -18.05 -8.44 -5.29
CA ASP A 95 -19.47 -8.10 -5.14
C ASP A 95 -19.70 -6.66 -4.66
N GLN A 96 -18.69 -6.06 -4.01
CA GLN A 96 -18.73 -4.71 -3.46
C GLN A 96 -17.37 -4.01 -3.64
N PRO A 97 -16.96 -3.70 -4.89
CA PRO A 97 -15.64 -3.15 -5.15
C PRO A 97 -15.47 -1.79 -4.48
N LEU A 98 -14.26 -1.53 -3.97
CA LEU A 98 -13.90 -0.28 -3.33
C LEU A 98 -12.89 0.51 -4.15
N LEU A 99 -12.98 1.83 -4.04
CA LEU A 99 -11.91 2.74 -4.43
C LEU A 99 -10.66 2.48 -3.59
N MET A 100 -9.47 2.77 -4.14
CA MET A 100 -8.21 2.64 -3.41
C MET A 100 -8.19 3.40 -2.07
N SER A 101 -8.79 4.58 -2.01
CA SER A 101 -8.91 5.35 -0.76
C SER A 101 -9.73 4.63 0.31
N ALA A 102 -10.84 4.01 -0.07
CA ALA A 102 -11.67 3.23 0.84
C ALA A 102 -10.96 1.93 1.28
N TRP A 103 -10.18 1.30 0.39
CA TRP A 103 -9.31 0.19 0.78
C TRP A 103 -8.22 0.60 1.77
N MET A 104 -7.55 1.74 1.56
CA MET A 104 -6.56 2.28 2.49
C MET A 104 -7.14 2.47 3.89
N GLN A 105 -8.37 3.01 3.97
CA GLN A 105 -9.07 3.20 5.24
C GLN A 105 -9.48 1.87 5.87
N LYS A 106 -10.08 0.95 5.10
CA LYS A 106 -10.58 -0.35 5.58
C LYS A 106 -9.46 -1.24 6.11
N GLU A 107 -8.33 -1.30 5.39
CA GLU A 107 -7.21 -2.20 5.70
C GLU A 107 -6.13 -1.55 6.56
N HIS A 108 -6.23 -0.24 6.83
CA HIS A 108 -5.21 0.54 7.55
C HIS A 108 -3.79 0.32 6.99
N THR A 109 -3.66 0.21 5.66
CA THR A 109 -2.38 -0.11 5.02
C THR A 109 -1.52 1.14 4.80
N THR A 110 -0.20 0.96 4.86
CA THR A 110 0.79 2.00 4.55
C THR A 110 0.78 2.40 3.08
N ALA A 111 0.49 1.44 2.19
CA ALA A 111 0.45 1.66 0.75
C ALA A 111 -0.52 0.70 0.06
N ILE A 112 -1.04 1.12 -1.10
CA ILE A 112 -1.87 0.29 -1.97
C ILE A 112 -1.53 0.55 -3.43
N ILE A 113 -1.62 -0.51 -4.23
CA ILE A 113 -1.51 -0.46 -5.68
C ILE A 113 -2.55 -1.42 -6.27
N ASN A 114 -3.08 -1.11 -7.45
CA ASN A 114 -3.91 -2.07 -8.18
C ASN A 114 -3.09 -3.32 -8.56
N GLY A 115 -3.72 -4.49 -8.46
CA GLY A 115 -3.10 -5.79 -8.77
C GLY A 115 -3.38 -6.27 -10.19
N GLY A 116 -4.12 -7.38 -10.29
CA GLY A 116 -4.54 -7.98 -11.57
C GLY A 116 -5.72 -7.30 -12.26
N TYR A 117 -6.14 -7.89 -13.38
CA TYR A 117 -7.24 -7.41 -14.21
C TYR A 117 -8.59 -8.05 -13.81
N PHE A 118 -9.67 -7.30 -13.99
CA PHE A 118 -11.04 -7.72 -13.76
C PHE A 118 -11.92 -7.51 -15.00
N ASP A 119 -13.01 -8.28 -15.11
CA ASP A 119 -14.01 -8.15 -16.16
C ASP A 119 -15.08 -7.08 -15.83
N ASP A 120 -16.05 -6.92 -16.72
CA ASP A 120 -17.17 -5.97 -16.56
C ASP A 120 -18.10 -6.31 -15.39
N LYS A 121 -17.96 -7.49 -14.80
CA LYS A 121 -18.66 -7.96 -13.59
C LYS A 121 -17.77 -7.92 -12.34
N ASN A 122 -16.64 -7.22 -12.41
CA ASN A 122 -15.63 -7.11 -11.34
C ASN A 122 -14.94 -8.44 -10.96
N GLN A 123 -15.10 -9.49 -11.76
CA GLN A 123 -14.47 -10.79 -11.51
C GLN A 123 -13.03 -10.80 -12.01
N ALA A 124 -12.13 -11.41 -11.23
CA ALA A 124 -10.74 -11.51 -11.61
C ALA A 124 -10.58 -12.38 -12.86
N THR A 125 -9.87 -11.84 -13.86
CA THR A 125 -9.58 -12.56 -15.12
C THR A 125 -8.40 -13.53 -14.99
N GLY A 126 -7.61 -13.38 -13.93
CA GLY A 126 -6.52 -14.28 -13.54
C GLY A 126 -6.74 -14.81 -12.11
N LEU A 127 -5.86 -15.68 -11.64
CA LEU A 127 -5.94 -16.20 -10.28
C LEU A 127 -5.74 -15.08 -9.26
N VAL A 128 -6.64 -15.03 -8.28
CA VAL A 128 -6.47 -14.29 -7.03
C VAL A 128 -6.56 -15.27 -5.86
N VAL A 129 -5.65 -15.14 -4.91
CA VAL A 129 -5.76 -15.77 -3.59
C VAL A 129 -5.74 -14.66 -2.55
N SER A 130 -6.82 -14.55 -1.76
CA SER A 130 -6.97 -13.57 -0.69
C SER A 130 -7.23 -14.34 0.60
N ASP A 131 -6.31 -14.23 1.55
CA ASP A 131 -6.37 -14.95 2.84
C ASP A 131 -6.65 -16.46 2.68
N GLY A 132 -5.98 -17.08 1.70
CA GLY A 132 -6.13 -18.50 1.35
C GLY A 132 -7.36 -18.85 0.51
N GLN A 133 -8.32 -17.95 0.36
CA GLN A 133 -9.48 -18.15 -0.52
C GLN A 133 -9.11 -17.90 -1.98
N ARG A 134 -9.42 -18.85 -2.85
CA ARG A 134 -9.12 -18.78 -4.30
C ARG A 134 -10.29 -18.20 -5.10
N PHE A 135 -9.96 -17.33 -6.05
CA PHE A 135 -10.87 -16.76 -7.04
C PHE A 135 -10.23 -16.80 -8.44
N GLY A 136 -11.08 -16.82 -9.47
CA GLY A 136 -10.64 -16.82 -10.87
C GLY A 136 -9.88 -18.10 -11.29
N THR A 137 -9.23 -18.02 -12.44
CA THR A 137 -8.48 -19.11 -13.06
C THR A 137 -7.06 -18.64 -13.36
N SER A 138 -6.06 -19.48 -13.05
CA SER A 138 -4.66 -19.13 -13.32
C SER A 138 -4.38 -18.99 -14.81
N TYR A 139 -3.58 -17.98 -15.17
CA TYR A 139 -2.92 -17.97 -16.48
C TYR A 139 -2.03 -19.21 -16.62
N THR A 140 -1.86 -19.65 -17.87
CA THR A 140 -1.04 -20.82 -18.23
C THR A 140 0.02 -20.41 -19.23
N GLY A 141 1.29 -20.61 -18.90
CA GLY A 141 2.40 -20.38 -19.83
C GLY A 141 2.78 -18.90 -20.07
N PHE A 142 2.12 -17.93 -19.44
CA PHE A 142 2.47 -16.50 -19.56
C PHE A 142 2.16 -15.72 -18.28
N GLY A 143 2.72 -14.51 -18.18
CA GLY A 143 2.46 -13.59 -17.07
C GLY A 143 3.33 -13.85 -15.82
N GLY A 144 3.10 -13.01 -14.82
CA GLY A 144 3.74 -13.07 -13.52
C GLY A 144 2.73 -13.28 -12.40
N MET A 145 3.18 -13.84 -11.29
CA MET A 145 2.37 -14.04 -10.09
C MET A 145 3.16 -13.58 -8.87
N LEU A 146 2.64 -12.55 -8.18
CA LEU A 146 3.14 -12.16 -6.87
C LEU A 146 2.41 -13.01 -5.82
N VAL A 147 3.15 -13.66 -4.94
CA VAL A 147 2.59 -14.55 -3.92
C VAL A 147 3.16 -14.30 -2.54
N VAL A 148 2.37 -14.67 -1.53
CA VAL A 148 2.83 -14.92 -0.16
C VAL A 148 2.60 -16.39 0.14
N THR A 149 3.67 -17.12 0.47
CA THR A 149 3.58 -18.54 0.82
C THR A 149 2.95 -18.75 2.19
N ALA A 150 2.62 -20.00 2.55
CA ALA A 150 2.18 -20.36 3.90
C ALA A 150 3.17 -19.92 5.00
N GLN A 151 4.46 -19.84 4.68
CA GLN A 151 5.53 -19.41 5.58
C GLN A 151 5.70 -17.88 5.62
N GLY A 152 4.87 -17.11 4.90
CA GLY A 152 4.95 -15.65 4.84
C GLY A 152 5.98 -15.10 3.87
N SER A 153 6.62 -15.94 3.04
CA SER A 153 7.63 -15.49 2.08
C SER A 153 6.96 -14.82 0.87
N VAL A 154 7.38 -13.59 0.56
CA VAL A 154 6.97 -12.86 -0.65
C VAL A 154 7.81 -13.34 -1.84
N GLN A 155 7.16 -13.72 -2.94
CA GLN A 155 7.84 -14.19 -4.14
C GLN A 155 7.17 -13.66 -5.41
N LEU A 156 7.98 -13.27 -6.40
CA LEU A 156 7.51 -12.98 -7.75
C LEU A 156 7.86 -14.14 -8.68
N ARG A 157 6.84 -14.82 -9.20
CA ARG A 157 6.99 -16.03 -10.02
C ARG A 157 6.67 -15.75 -11.48
N VAL A 158 7.47 -16.33 -12.38
CA VAL A 158 7.15 -16.40 -13.81
C VAL A 158 6.27 -17.62 -14.04
N LEU A 159 5.04 -17.43 -14.51
CA LEU A 159 4.05 -18.53 -14.58
C LEU A 159 4.39 -19.62 -15.59
N SER A 160 5.21 -19.33 -16.60
CA SER A 160 5.71 -20.35 -17.53
C SER A 160 6.75 -21.29 -16.90
N GLN A 161 7.39 -20.89 -15.80
CA GLN A 161 8.41 -21.68 -15.10
C GLN A 161 7.88 -22.26 -13.78
N HIS A 162 7.08 -21.47 -13.07
CA HIS A 162 6.51 -21.79 -11.77
C HIS A 162 5.00 -21.53 -11.83
N PRO A 163 4.23 -22.41 -12.49
CA PRO A 163 2.78 -22.27 -12.57
C PRO A 163 2.14 -22.38 -11.19
N TYR A 164 0.90 -21.89 -11.08
CA TYR A 164 0.10 -22.13 -9.88
C TYR A 164 -0.24 -23.61 -9.75
N ILE A 165 -0.01 -24.18 -8.57
CA ILE A 165 -0.41 -25.55 -8.20
C ILE A 165 -1.55 -25.47 -7.18
N PRO A 166 -2.78 -25.91 -7.54
CA PRO A 166 -3.89 -25.98 -6.60
C PRO A 166 -3.54 -26.80 -5.35
N GLY A 167 -3.96 -26.33 -4.18
CA GLY A 167 -3.66 -26.99 -2.90
C GLY A 167 -2.29 -26.63 -2.30
N GLY A 168 -1.45 -25.86 -3.00
CA GLY A 168 -0.11 -25.47 -2.53
C GLY A 168 -0.04 -24.47 -1.36
N GLY A 169 -1.15 -24.21 -0.66
CA GLY A 169 -1.17 -23.43 0.59
C GLY A 169 -0.83 -21.94 0.48
N LEU A 170 -0.96 -21.32 -0.69
CA LEU A 170 -0.72 -19.87 -0.84
C LEU A 170 -1.69 -19.08 0.05
N GLN A 171 -1.17 -18.07 0.76
CA GLN A 171 -1.98 -17.18 1.58
C GLN A 171 -2.48 -16.00 0.77
N GLN A 172 -1.61 -15.46 -0.09
CA GLN A 172 -1.92 -14.32 -0.94
C GLN A 172 -1.37 -14.62 -2.34
N ALA A 173 -2.12 -14.26 -3.38
CA ALA A 173 -1.64 -14.32 -4.75
C ALA A 173 -2.41 -13.34 -5.63
N THR A 174 -1.70 -12.67 -6.54
CA THR A 174 -2.33 -11.95 -7.65
C THR A 174 -1.51 -12.18 -8.92
N GLN A 175 -2.20 -12.33 -10.04
CA GLN A 175 -1.60 -12.52 -11.36
C GLN A 175 -1.81 -11.30 -12.24
N SER A 176 -0.79 -10.99 -13.03
CA SER A 176 -0.86 -9.93 -14.04
C SER A 176 0.07 -10.25 -15.20
N ALA A 177 -0.04 -9.47 -16.27
CA ALA A 177 0.71 -9.66 -17.50
C ALA A 177 1.08 -8.30 -18.13
N PRO A 178 2.19 -8.24 -18.89
CA PRO A 178 3.17 -9.31 -19.09
C PRO A 178 4.17 -9.42 -17.92
N MET A 179 4.94 -10.51 -17.88
CA MET A 179 6.18 -10.52 -17.10
C MET A 179 7.20 -9.62 -17.81
N LEU A 180 7.81 -8.67 -17.10
CA LEU A 180 8.73 -7.70 -17.71
C LEU A 180 10.19 -8.16 -17.69
N ILE A 181 10.61 -8.77 -16.58
CA ILE A 181 12.00 -9.20 -16.34
C ILE A 181 11.99 -10.66 -15.89
N LEU A 182 12.73 -11.52 -16.57
CA LEU A 182 12.92 -12.93 -16.22
C LEU A 182 14.05 -13.09 -15.18
N PRO A 183 14.14 -14.26 -14.51
CA PRO A 183 15.25 -14.58 -13.62
C PRO A 183 16.61 -14.28 -14.26
N GLY A 184 17.55 -13.77 -13.45
CA GLY A 184 18.85 -13.28 -13.93
C GLY A 184 18.82 -11.87 -14.53
N GLY A 185 17.69 -11.16 -14.48
CA GLY A 185 17.58 -9.77 -14.97
C GLY A 185 17.39 -9.67 -16.49
N LYS A 186 17.05 -10.77 -17.16
CA LYS A 186 16.84 -10.79 -18.61
C LYS A 186 15.50 -10.15 -18.96
N ARG A 187 15.49 -9.15 -19.85
CA ARG A 187 14.24 -8.57 -20.37
C ARG A 187 13.39 -9.66 -21.05
N ALA A 188 12.12 -9.76 -20.65
CA ALA A 188 11.16 -10.65 -21.29
C ALA A 188 10.81 -10.15 -22.69
N GLN A 189 10.46 -11.07 -23.59
CA GLN A 189 9.95 -10.75 -24.91
C GLN A 189 8.42 -10.79 -24.89
N PHE A 190 7.79 -9.70 -25.29
CA PHE A 190 6.34 -9.59 -25.41
C PHE A 190 5.99 -8.50 -26.43
N SER A 191 4.82 -8.61 -27.04
CA SER A 191 4.30 -7.58 -27.94
C SER A 191 3.76 -6.42 -27.11
N ALA A 192 4.44 -5.29 -27.12
CA ALA A 192 3.92 -4.03 -26.60
C ALA A 192 3.26 -3.25 -27.74
N ASN A 193 2.11 -2.64 -27.47
CA ASN A 193 1.64 -1.55 -28.33
C ASN A 193 2.38 -0.26 -27.96
N ALA A 194 2.49 0.68 -28.89
CA ALA A 194 3.11 1.99 -28.63
C ALA A 194 2.20 2.92 -27.80
N ALA A 195 1.10 2.42 -27.23
CA ALA A 195 0.13 3.22 -26.52
C ALA A 195 0.69 3.65 -25.15
N THR A 196 0.80 4.96 -24.96
CA THR A 196 1.12 5.57 -23.67
C THR A 196 -0.09 5.50 -22.76
N SER A 197 0.04 4.82 -21.62
CA SER A 197 -1.02 4.75 -20.61
C SER A 197 -0.40 4.57 -19.22
N ARG A 198 -1.16 4.91 -18.17
CA ARG A 198 -0.75 4.70 -16.78
C ARG A 198 -0.51 3.22 -16.51
N ARG A 199 0.62 2.89 -15.87
CA ARG A 199 1.02 1.53 -15.55
C ARG A 199 1.34 1.39 -14.07
N SER A 200 1.06 0.21 -13.54
CA SER A 200 1.42 -0.22 -12.20
C SER A 200 2.26 -1.48 -12.33
N VAL A 201 3.36 -1.55 -11.58
CA VAL A 201 4.32 -2.65 -11.64
C VAL A 201 4.74 -2.99 -10.21
N VAL A 202 4.93 -4.29 -9.97
CA VAL A 202 5.63 -4.80 -8.79
C VAL A 202 6.88 -5.52 -9.27
N ALA A 203 7.96 -5.40 -8.51
CA ALA A 203 9.25 -6.03 -8.82
C ALA A 203 9.84 -6.62 -7.54
N ILE A 204 10.90 -7.42 -7.68
CA ILE A 204 11.76 -7.78 -6.56
C ILE A 204 13.18 -7.42 -6.99
N ASP A 205 13.87 -6.60 -6.19
CA ASP A 205 15.24 -6.20 -6.48
C ASP A 205 16.25 -7.31 -6.12
N ARG A 206 17.54 -7.07 -6.39
CA ARG A 206 18.60 -8.05 -6.13
C ARG A 206 18.83 -8.33 -4.64
N GLN A 207 18.36 -7.46 -3.76
CA GLN A 207 18.42 -7.62 -2.31
C GLN A 207 17.16 -8.31 -1.75
N GLY A 208 16.20 -8.67 -2.61
CA GLY A 208 14.96 -9.29 -2.19
C GLY A 208 13.90 -8.30 -1.69
N ARG A 209 14.10 -7.00 -1.92
CA ARG A 209 13.10 -5.97 -1.57
C ARG A 209 12.04 -5.89 -2.66
N LEU A 210 10.79 -5.67 -2.26
CA LEU A 210 9.65 -5.45 -3.16
C LEU A 210 9.68 -4.01 -3.70
#